data_AF-A0A2U1J4A7-F1
#
_entry.id   AF-A0A2U1J4A7-F1
#
_cell.length_a   1.000
_cell.length_b   1.000
_cell.length_c   1.000
_cell.angle_alpha   90.00
_cell.angle_beta   90.00
_cell.angle_gamma   90.00
#
_symmetry.space_group_name_H-M   'P 1'
#
loop_
_entity.id
_entity.type
_entity.pdbx_description
1 polymer ?
#
loop_
_entity_poly.entity_id
_entity_poly.type
_entity_poly.pdbx_seq_one_letter_code
_entity_poly.pdbx_strand_id
1 'polypeptide(L)'
;MFNKTKFSLGFIGAALFSQVACTEHHISGSIVKYGSNENKIFVNIVKDGTGDVYGWYKTHLYNQECIGDCTHEIFYDTKKAPIYFNTKSIEYNDNGLSYAFKFNSSSVLTQECESVESCYSFVLTFSGRYSTPDQ
;
A
#
# COMPACT_ATOMS: atom_id res chain seq x y z
N MET A 1 12.01 67.39 -28.11
CA MET A 1 11.11 66.26 -27.81
C MET A 1 11.96 65.00 -27.71
N PHE A 2 12.22 64.52 -26.49
CA PHE A 2 12.90 63.25 -26.22
C PHE A 2 11.85 62.22 -25.83
N ASN A 3 11.60 61.25 -26.71
CA ASN A 3 10.65 60.17 -26.42
C ASN A 3 11.29 59.20 -25.42
N LYS A 4 10.64 59.07 -24.26
CA LYS A 4 10.97 58.12 -23.20
C LYS A 4 10.36 56.77 -23.55
N THR A 5 11.16 55.79 -23.95
CA THR A 5 10.71 54.40 -24.00
C THR A 5 11.16 53.70 -22.72
N LYS A 6 10.19 53.44 -21.84
CA LYS A 6 10.35 52.66 -20.61
C LYS A 6 10.57 51.20 -20.99
N PHE A 7 11.75 50.64 -20.69
CA PHE A 7 11.92 49.19 -20.62
C PHE A 7 11.78 48.77 -19.16
N SER A 8 10.56 48.34 -18.78
CA SER A 8 10.38 47.59 -17.54
C SER A 8 11.00 46.21 -17.73
N LEU A 9 12.14 45.95 -17.09
CA LEU A 9 12.67 44.61 -16.87
C LEU A 9 11.76 43.90 -15.84
N GLY A 10 10.58 43.50 -16.28
CA GLY A 10 9.79 42.48 -15.61
C GLY A 10 10.44 41.14 -15.90
N PHE A 11 11.51 40.79 -15.18
CA PHE A 11 12.06 39.45 -15.22
C PHE A 11 10.99 38.54 -14.62
N ILE A 12 10.30 37.82 -15.50
CA ILE A 12 9.38 36.75 -15.16
C ILE A 12 10.20 35.74 -14.37
N GLY A 13 9.93 35.66 -13.06
CA GLY A 13 10.47 34.60 -12.23
C GLY A 13 10.03 33.29 -12.84
N ALA A 14 10.97 32.58 -13.48
CA ALA A 14 10.77 31.19 -13.81
C ALA A 14 10.67 30.45 -12.48
N ALA A 15 9.44 30.25 -12.01
CA ALA A 15 9.18 29.25 -11.00
C ALA A 15 9.60 27.92 -11.63
N LEU A 16 10.82 27.48 -11.27
CA LEU A 16 11.26 26.11 -11.48
C LEU A 16 10.39 25.24 -10.58
N PHE A 17 9.17 24.96 -11.03
CA PHE A 17 8.47 23.78 -10.58
C PHE A 17 9.34 22.63 -11.06
N SER A 18 10.21 22.12 -10.18
CA SER A 18 10.84 20.83 -10.38
C SER A 18 9.69 19.85 -10.53
N GLN A 19 9.33 19.52 -11.76
CA GLN A 19 8.47 18.41 -12.05
C GLN A 19 9.28 17.20 -11.60
N VAL A 20 9.05 16.76 -10.36
CA VAL A 20 9.54 15.46 -9.92
C VAL A 20 8.78 14.49 -10.80
N ALA A 21 9.49 13.95 -11.79
CA ALA A 21 8.92 12.94 -12.64
C ALA A 21 8.54 11.74 -11.76
N CYS A 22 7.42 11.10 -12.07
CA CYS A 22 6.89 10.02 -11.28
C CYS A 22 6.68 8.80 -12.17
N THR A 23 7.03 7.63 -11.64
CA THR A 23 6.78 6.34 -12.27
C THR A 23 5.47 5.77 -11.73
N GLU A 24 4.54 5.44 -12.63
CA GLU A 24 3.31 4.72 -12.27
C GLU A 24 3.59 3.23 -12.19
N HIS A 25 3.17 2.63 -11.08
CA HIS A 25 3.25 1.20 -10.81
C HIS A 25 1.87 0.58 -10.76
N HIS A 26 1.78 -0.68 -11.18
CA HIS A 26 0.61 -1.52 -10.96
C HIS A 26 0.91 -2.57 -9.89
N ILE A 27 0.00 -2.71 -8.93
CA ILE A 27 0.12 -3.70 -7.85
C ILE A 27 -1.15 -4.51 -7.73
N SER A 28 -0.98 -5.79 -7.43
CA SER A 28 -2.07 -6.68 -7.12
C SER A 28 -1.61 -7.73 -6.13
N GLY A 29 -2.55 -8.33 -5.40
CA GLY A 29 -2.19 -9.39 -4.49
C GLY A 29 -3.37 -10.01 -3.78
N SER A 30 -3.02 -10.99 -2.94
CA SER A 30 -3.95 -11.72 -2.09
C SER A 30 -3.34 -11.99 -0.72
N ILE A 31 -4.16 -11.89 0.30
CA ILE A 31 -3.88 -12.35 1.67
C ILE A 31 -4.88 -13.43 1.98
N VAL A 32 -4.38 -14.62 2.34
CA VAL A 32 -5.21 -15.82 2.46
C VAL A 32 -4.93 -16.52 3.78
N LYS A 33 -5.99 -16.83 4.52
CA LYS A 33 -5.94 -17.67 5.72
C LYS A 33 -6.70 -18.95 5.45
N TYR A 34 -6.06 -20.09 5.66
CA TYR A 34 -6.68 -21.42 5.57
C TYR A 34 -6.58 -22.12 6.92
N GLY A 35 -7.70 -22.16 7.63
CA GLY A 35 -7.83 -22.86 8.91
C GLY A 35 -6.81 -22.42 9.96
N SER A 36 -6.40 -23.37 10.79
CA SER A 36 -5.49 -23.16 11.92
C SER A 36 -4.01 -23.42 11.57
N ASN A 37 -3.55 -23.04 10.37
CA ASN A 37 -2.17 -23.24 9.91
C ASN A 37 -1.15 -22.42 10.73
N GLU A 38 -0.88 -22.82 11.97
CA GLU A 38 0.05 -22.17 12.92
C GLU A 38 -0.15 -20.66 13.06
N ASN A 39 -1.39 -20.17 12.86
CA ASN A 39 -1.72 -18.73 12.78
C ASN A 39 -0.91 -17.96 11.72
N LYS A 40 -0.48 -18.64 10.66
CA LYS A 40 0.14 -18.04 9.48
C LYS A 40 -0.90 -17.71 8.43
N ILE A 41 -0.63 -16.65 7.69
CA ILE A 41 -1.36 -16.25 6.49
C ILE A 41 -0.44 -16.37 5.29
N PHE A 42 -1.02 -16.78 4.16
CA PHE A 42 -0.35 -16.77 2.89
C PHE A 42 -0.49 -15.39 2.26
N VAL A 43 0.62 -14.84 1.79
CA VAL A 43 0.69 -13.53 1.13
C VAL A 43 1.31 -13.72 -0.24
N ASN A 44 0.64 -13.18 -1.26
CA ASN A 44 1.16 -13.10 -2.61
C ASN A 44 0.90 -11.69 -3.15
N ILE A 45 1.96 -10.93 -3.42
CA ILE A 45 1.91 -9.57 -3.97
C ILE A 45 2.79 -9.51 -5.20
N VAL A 46 2.23 -8.95 -6.27
CA VAL A 46 2.87 -8.74 -7.56
C VAL A 46 2.89 -7.25 -7.87
N LYS A 47 4.10 -6.72 -8.11
CA LYS A 47 4.36 -5.34 -8.55
C LYS A 47 4.87 -5.37 -9.99
N ASP A 48 4.21 -4.64 -10.88
CA ASP A 48 4.56 -4.53 -12.31
C ASP A 48 4.76 -5.89 -12.99
N GLY A 49 3.91 -6.86 -12.66
CA GLY A 49 3.98 -8.23 -13.18
C GLY A 49 5.08 -9.11 -12.56
N THR A 50 5.88 -8.58 -11.65
CA THR A 50 6.93 -9.32 -10.93
C THR A 50 6.51 -9.62 -9.49
N GLY A 51 6.74 -10.84 -9.01
CA GLY A 51 6.44 -11.21 -7.62
C GLY A 51 7.34 -10.44 -6.66
N ASP A 52 6.73 -9.68 -5.74
CA ASP A 52 7.45 -8.89 -4.71
C ASP A 52 7.37 -9.54 -3.33
N VAL A 53 6.22 -10.15 -2.98
CA VAL A 53 6.06 -10.89 -1.71
C VAL A 53 5.37 -12.22 -2.00
N TYR A 54 5.95 -13.32 -1.54
CA TYR A 54 5.36 -14.65 -1.71
C TYR A 54 5.73 -15.55 -0.52
N GLY A 55 4.76 -16.03 0.25
CA GLY A 55 5.03 -16.97 1.33
C GLY A 55 4.00 -17.01 2.46
N TRP A 56 4.31 -17.80 3.49
CA TRP A 56 3.51 -17.94 4.70
C TRP A 56 4.14 -17.17 5.85
N TYR A 57 3.39 -16.23 6.42
CA TYR A 57 3.90 -15.28 7.41
C TYR A 57 3.04 -15.29 8.68
N LYS A 58 3.68 -15.06 9.82
CA LYS A 58 2.97 -14.75 11.06
C LYS A 58 2.57 -13.28 11.05
N THR A 59 1.40 -12.99 11.60
CA THR A 59 0.88 -11.64 11.79
C THR A 59 1.02 -11.21 13.24
N HIS A 60 1.18 -9.91 13.46
CA HIS A 60 1.12 -9.30 14.79
C HIS A 60 0.08 -8.19 14.80
N LEU A 61 -0.62 -7.98 15.91
CA LEU A 61 -1.48 -6.81 16.07
C LEU A 61 -0.60 -5.55 16.14
N TYR A 62 -0.89 -4.57 15.28
CA TYR A 62 -0.22 -3.27 15.29
C TYR A 62 -0.47 -2.53 16.62
N ASN A 63 -1.71 -2.58 17.11
CA ASN A 63 -2.10 -2.03 18.41
C ASN A 63 -2.76 -3.14 19.25
N GLN A 64 -2.12 -3.51 20.35
CA GLN A 64 -2.58 -4.56 21.27
C GLN A 64 -3.88 -4.19 22.01
N GLU A 65 -4.21 -2.90 22.11
CA GLU A 65 -5.42 -2.42 22.78
C GLU A 65 -6.62 -2.31 21.83
N CYS A 66 -6.45 -2.63 20.55
CA CYS A 66 -7.51 -2.54 19.56
C CYS A 66 -8.60 -3.61 19.79
N ILE A 67 -9.86 -3.23 19.57
CA ILE A 67 -11.03 -4.11 19.64
C ILE A 67 -11.76 -4.08 18.29
N GLY A 68 -12.07 -5.24 17.71
CA GLY A 68 -12.80 -5.40 16.46
C GLY A 68 -11.90 -5.62 15.24
N ASP A 69 -12.15 -4.86 14.16
CA ASP A 69 -11.41 -4.95 12.89
C ASP A 69 -10.04 -4.26 12.97
N CYS A 70 -9.12 -4.91 13.67
CA CYS A 70 -7.80 -4.37 13.98
C CYS A 70 -6.80 -4.52 12.83
N THR A 71 -5.83 -3.60 12.81
CA THR A 71 -4.72 -3.66 11.86
C THR A 71 -3.68 -4.66 12.33
N HIS A 72 -3.28 -5.53 11.41
CA HIS A 72 -2.21 -6.50 11.56
C HIS A 72 -1.00 -6.12 10.72
N GLU A 73 0.18 -6.44 11.24
CA GLU A 73 1.47 -6.27 10.59
C GLU A 73 2.01 -7.60 10.08
N ILE A 74 2.58 -7.57 8.87
CA ILE A 74 3.28 -8.70 8.26
C ILE A 74 4.73 -8.29 7.99
N PHE A 75 5.65 -8.90 8.74
CA PHE A 75 7.09 -8.75 8.53
C PHE A 75 7.57 -9.81 7.52
N TYR A 76 7.78 -9.40 6.28
CA TYR A 76 8.18 -10.30 5.17
C TYR A 76 9.65 -10.16 4.76
N ASP A 77 10.25 -8.99 5.01
CA ASP A 77 11.69 -8.71 4.85
C ASP A 77 12.15 -7.81 6.00
N THR A 78 13.27 -8.17 6.63
CA THR A 78 13.87 -7.40 7.74
C THR A 78 14.32 -5.97 7.36
N LYS A 79 14.49 -5.68 6.08
CA LYS A 79 14.94 -4.38 5.56
C LYS A 79 13.81 -3.52 5.02
N LYS A 80 12.61 -4.07 4.88
CA LYS A 80 11.44 -3.35 4.36
C LYS A 80 10.46 -3.06 5.50
N ALA A 81 9.71 -1.98 5.35
CA ALA A 81 8.58 -1.74 6.24
C ALA A 81 7.55 -2.88 6.09
N PRO A 82 6.87 -3.25 7.20
CA PRO A 82 5.88 -4.32 7.14
C PRO A 82 4.69 -3.91 6.27
N ILE A 83 3.93 -4.92 5.85
CA ILE A 83 2.62 -4.72 5.26
C ILE A 83 1.62 -4.59 6.41
N TYR A 84 0.73 -3.61 6.32
CA TYR A 84 -0.36 -3.43 7.27
C TYR A 84 -1.67 -3.82 6.61
N PHE A 85 -2.54 -4.55 7.30
CA PHE A 85 -3.86 -4.87 6.75
C PHE A 85 -4.91 -5.13 7.84
N ASN A 86 -6.17 -4.98 7.48
CA ASN A 86 -7.33 -5.42 8.27
C ASN A 86 -8.32 -6.13 7.33
N THR A 87 -9.61 -6.21 7.65
CA THR A 87 -10.59 -6.85 6.74
C THR A 87 -10.98 -5.98 5.54
N LYS A 88 -10.63 -4.68 5.53
CA LYS A 88 -11.09 -3.68 4.55
C LYS A 88 -10.01 -3.23 3.58
N SER A 89 -8.78 -3.09 4.05
CA SER A 89 -7.68 -2.56 3.26
C SER A 89 -6.32 -3.14 3.62
N ILE A 90 -5.39 -2.97 2.70
CA ILE A 90 -3.96 -3.22 2.85
C ILE A 90 -3.20 -1.92 2.61
N GLU A 91 -2.14 -1.70 3.39
CA GLU A 91 -1.13 -0.69 3.17
C GLU A 91 0.16 -1.38 2.73
N TYR A 92 0.64 -1.01 1.56
CA TYR A 92 1.87 -1.49 0.96
C TYR A 92 2.91 -0.36 0.94
N ASN A 93 4.11 -0.68 1.39
CA ASN A 93 5.21 0.26 1.49
C ASN A 93 6.19 0.07 0.33
N ASP A 94 6.43 1.12 -0.46
CA ASP A 94 7.46 1.15 -1.50
C ASP A 94 8.32 2.39 -1.37
N ASN A 95 9.64 2.22 -1.35
CA ASN A 95 10.62 3.30 -1.21
C ASN A 95 10.33 4.30 -0.06
N GLY A 96 9.81 3.80 1.06
CA GLY A 96 9.50 4.62 2.24
C GLY A 96 8.19 5.41 2.16
N LEU A 97 7.37 5.17 1.13
CA LEU A 97 6.03 5.73 0.98
C LEU A 97 4.98 4.62 1.15
N SER A 98 3.92 4.95 1.88
CA SER A 98 2.77 4.07 2.14
C SER A 98 1.67 4.28 1.11
N TYR A 99 1.16 3.18 0.56
CA TYR A 99 0.06 3.18 -0.40
C TYR A 99 -1.05 2.23 0.07
N ALA A 100 -2.26 2.79 0.26
CA ALA A 100 -3.41 2.04 0.76
C ALA A 100 -4.33 1.58 -0.38
N PHE A 101 -4.72 0.32 -0.36
CA PHE A 101 -5.65 -0.30 -1.29
C PHE A 101 -6.80 -0.96 -0.55
N LYS A 102 -8.03 -0.74 -1.03
CA LYS A 102 -9.19 -1.47 -0.53
C LYS A 102 -9.21 -2.87 -1.13
N PHE A 103 -9.68 -3.84 -0.36
CA PHE A 103 -9.97 -5.14 -0.90
C PHE A 103 -11.16 -5.08 -1.85
N ASN A 104 -11.09 -5.85 -2.94
CA ASN A 104 -12.10 -5.85 -3.99
C ASN A 104 -13.23 -6.85 -3.66
N SER A 105 -14.28 -6.86 -4.50
CA SER A 105 -15.46 -7.72 -4.36
C SER A 105 -15.21 -9.21 -4.55
N SER A 106 -14.03 -9.62 -5.04
CA SER A 106 -13.61 -11.02 -5.12
C SER A 106 -13.08 -11.53 -3.77
N SER A 107 -12.98 -10.66 -2.77
CA SER A 107 -12.61 -11.04 -1.42
C SER A 107 -13.75 -11.78 -0.74
N VAL A 108 -13.41 -12.86 -0.04
CA VAL A 108 -14.33 -13.74 0.66
C VAL A 108 -13.95 -13.78 2.13
N LEU A 109 -14.86 -13.33 2.98
CA LEU A 109 -14.84 -13.49 4.43
C LEU A 109 -15.94 -14.49 4.79
N THR A 110 -15.64 -15.50 5.62
CA THR A 110 -16.69 -16.36 6.17
C THR A 110 -17.67 -15.52 7.00
N GLN A 111 -18.97 -15.86 7.01
CA GLN A 111 -20.04 -15.00 7.56
C GLN A 111 -19.89 -14.58 9.03
N GLU A 112 -19.01 -15.23 9.79
CA GLU A 112 -18.75 -14.97 11.23
C GLU A 112 -17.47 -14.15 11.48
N CYS A 113 -16.89 -13.57 10.42
CA CYS A 113 -15.66 -12.80 10.51
C CYS A 113 -15.88 -11.38 11.05
N GLU A 114 -15.61 -11.18 12.35
CA GLU A 114 -15.54 -9.84 12.95
C GLU A 114 -14.13 -9.22 12.89
N SER A 115 -13.09 -10.06 12.80
CA SER A 115 -11.68 -9.65 12.72
C SER A 115 -10.83 -10.70 12.00
N VAL A 116 -9.60 -10.32 11.61
CA VAL A 116 -8.63 -11.23 10.97
C VAL A 116 -8.26 -12.42 11.87
N GLU A 117 -8.19 -12.20 13.19
CA GLU A 117 -7.88 -13.27 14.15
C GLU A 117 -9.03 -14.24 14.33
N SER A 118 -10.26 -13.74 14.47
CA SER A 118 -11.45 -14.57 14.69
C SER A 118 -11.87 -15.34 13.43
N CYS A 119 -11.50 -14.89 12.24
CA CYS A 119 -11.75 -15.62 10.99
C CYS A 119 -11.02 -16.97 10.95
N TYR A 120 -11.76 -18.07 10.79
CA TYR A 120 -11.15 -19.37 10.50
C TYR A 120 -10.47 -19.40 9.13
N SER A 121 -11.08 -18.78 8.13
CA SER A 121 -10.53 -18.69 6.78
C SER A 121 -11.02 -17.44 6.06
N PHE A 122 -10.16 -16.88 5.22
CA PHE A 122 -10.53 -15.77 4.34
C PHE A 122 -9.62 -15.72 3.11
N VAL A 123 -10.11 -15.03 2.09
CA VAL A 123 -9.35 -14.62 0.91
C VAL A 123 -9.58 -13.13 0.72
N LEU A 124 -8.57 -12.30 0.91
CA LEU A 124 -8.62 -10.86 0.69
C LEU A 124 -7.80 -10.54 -0.55
N THR A 125 -8.38 -9.91 -1.55
CA THR A 125 -7.69 -9.60 -2.82
C THR A 125 -7.76 -8.13 -3.13
N PHE A 126 -6.69 -7.59 -3.70
CA PHE A 126 -6.60 -6.17 -4.06
C PHE A 126 -5.86 -5.99 -5.38
N SER A 127 -6.11 -4.85 -6.00
CA SER A 127 -5.38 -4.38 -7.18
C SER A 127 -5.49 -2.86 -7.25
N GLY A 128 -4.44 -2.19 -7.73
CA GLY A 128 -4.46 -0.75 -7.87
C GLY A 128 -3.24 -0.22 -8.60
N ARG A 129 -3.19 1.10 -8.67
CA ARG A 129 -2.06 1.85 -9.22
C ARG A 129 -1.59 2.87 -8.21
N TYR A 130 -0.30 3.16 -8.21
CA TYR A 130 0.29 4.22 -7.41
C TYR A 130 1.51 4.78 -8.13
N SER A 131 2.01 5.93 -7.66
CA SER A 131 3.17 6.58 -8.26
C SER A 131 4.28 6.75 -7.24
N THR A 132 5.51 6.45 -7.66
CA THR A 132 6.72 6.77 -6.90
C THR A 132 7.47 7.90 -7.59
N PRO A 133 8.20 8.76 -6.86
CA PRO A 133 9.14 9.69 -7.47
C PRO A 133 10.21 8.94 -8.26
N ASP A 134 10.56 9.42 -9.45
CA ASP A 134 11.70 8.91 -10.22
C ASP A 134 12.98 9.11 -9.38
N GLN A 135 13.75 8.02 -9.22
CA GLN A 135 15.03 8.02 -8.49
C GLN A 135 16.19 8.42 -9.39
#